data_AF-A0A4R6FIF8-F1
#
_entry.id   AF-A0A4R6FIF8-F1
#
_cell.length_a   1.000
_cell.length_b   1.000
_cell.length_c   1.000
_cell.angle_alpha   90.00
_cell.angle_beta   90.00
_cell.angle_gamma   90.00
#
_symmetry.space_group_name_H-M   'P 1'
#
loop_
_entity.id
_entity.type
_entity.pdbx_description
1 polymer ?
#
loop_
_entity_poly.entity_id
_entity_poly.type
_entity_poly.pdbx_seq_one_letter_code
_entity_poly.pdbx_strand_id
1 'polypeptide(L)'
;MIESMDFSRLSPARRADMIHRTAMADVQQRLWQAALGQSDDMPDASESVGGMRGGMDFASMVALVSGNRPDMVARPRMQPAIAVTTMESANSIASNGILNLGVNNEHSGSLEAAARRTGVPESALAAIVDAEAAKDSSGRWNAFSRNPRSSAAGLGQFLSGTWQDMAKKPGTWLNKVAADHGWLDQNGNVRSAARADLLRLRYDPTASIQTIADYASRNLDFLERKGVNVGSDATSIARTAYLAHHLGPGDAVTFMTTGLSDQRAATLLAAQIGSGRAQKAIAAAGDASAAHRAWLRGYVANSVQPQRYT
;
A
#
# COMPACT_ATOMS: atom_id res chain seq x y z
N MET A 1 14.83 12.46 -10.74
CA MET A 1 16.04 11.92 -10.09
C MET A 1 15.68 11.77 -8.62
N ILE A 2 15.51 10.54 -8.13
CA ILE A 2 15.19 10.30 -6.71
C ILE A 2 16.52 10.29 -5.95
N GLU A 3 16.63 11.04 -4.85
CA GLU A 3 17.81 10.99 -3.99
C GLU A 3 17.94 9.59 -3.39
N SER A 4 19.07 8.93 -3.64
CA SER A 4 19.46 7.72 -2.91
C SER A 4 19.58 8.08 -1.43
N MET A 5 18.75 7.46 -0.56
CA MET A 5 18.78 7.72 0.87
C MET A 5 20.20 7.56 1.43
N ASP A 6 20.74 8.63 2.00
CA ASP A 6 22.09 8.64 2.53
C ASP A 6 22.16 7.85 3.85
N PHE A 7 22.49 6.56 3.73
CA PHE A 7 22.65 5.61 4.84
C PHE A 7 23.67 6.06 5.90
N SER A 8 24.50 7.09 5.64
CA SER A 8 25.38 7.65 6.68
C SER A 8 24.60 8.43 7.75
N ARG A 9 23.44 9.01 7.40
CA ARG A 9 22.66 9.95 8.25
C ARG A 9 21.67 9.28 9.21
N LEU A 10 21.38 8.00 9.02
CA LEU A 10 20.47 7.25 9.90
C LEU A 10 21.19 6.80 11.18
N SER A 11 20.50 6.87 12.32
CA SER A 11 21.05 6.40 13.60
C SER A 11 21.36 4.89 13.56
N PRO A 12 22.38 4.40 14.31
CA PRO A 12 22.75 2.98 14.29
C PRO A 12 21.57 2.03 14.52
N ALA A 13 20.68 2.35 15.45
CA ALA A 13 19.46 1.57 15.72
C ALA A 13 18.49 1.54 14.52
N ARG A 14 18.22 2.69 13.87
CA ARG A 14 17.36 2.72 12.66
C ARG A 14 17.99 1.98 11.49
N ARG A 15 19.31 2.00 11.35
CA ARG A 15 20.03 1.21 10.33
C ARG A 15 19.94 -0.28 10.59
N ALA A 16 20.20 -0.72 11.83
CA ALA A 16 20.07 -2.11 12.22
C ALA A 16 18.64 -2.63 12.02
N ASP A 17 17.63 -1.86 12.45
CA ASP A 17 16.21 -2.17 12.25
C ASP A 17 15.83 -2.27 10.77
N MET A 18 16.25 -1.31 9.94
CA MET A 18 15.97 -1.33 8.50
C MET A 18 16.69 -2.48 7.77
N ILE A 19 17.97 -2.72 8.07
CA ILE A 19 18.74 -3.87 7.54
C ILE A 19 18.08 -5.19 7.96
N HIS A 20 17.67 -5.32 9.22
CA HIS A 20 16.98 -6.50 9.72
C HIS A 20 15.63 -6.72 9.02
N ARG A 21 14.83 -5.67 8.82
CA ARG A 21 13.55 -5.75 8.08
C ARG A 21 13.75 -6.16 6.62
N THR A 22 14.74 -5.58 5.92
CA THR A 22 15.07 -5.95 4.54
C THR A 22 15.57 -7.40 4.46
N ALA A 23 16.50 -7.80 5.33
CA ALA A 23 17.02 -9.17 5.36
C ALA A 23 15.91 -10.20 5.67
N MET A 24 15.01 -9.91 6.61
CA MET A 24 13.86 -10.78 6.91
C MET A 24 12.86 -10.84 5.74
N ALA A 25 12.60 -9.73 5.06
CA ALA A 25 11.74 -9.71 3.88
C ALA A 25 12.33 -10.55 2.72
N ASP A 26 13.64 -10.45 2.47
CA ASP A 26 14.34 -11.22 1.43
C ASP A 26 14.44 -12.71 1.77
N VAL A 27 14.76 -13.06 3.03
CA VAL A 27 14.77 -14.46 3.51
C VAL A 27 13.37 -15.06 3.41
N GLN A 28 12.33 -14.34 3.86
CA GLN A 28 10.96 -14.83 3.82
C GLN A 28 10.41 -14.92 2.38
N GLN A 29 10.88 -14.06 1.46
CA GLN A 29 10.60 -14.19 0.03
C GLN A 29 11.26 -15.44 -0.57
N ARG A 30 12.53 -15.70 -0.27
CA ARG A 30 13.25 -16.91 -0.73
C ARG A 30 12.61 -18.20 -0.22
N LEU A 31 12.21 -18.23 1.05
CA LEU A 31 11.47 -19.35 1.65
C LEU A 31 10.12 -19.58 0.95
N TRP A 32 9.43 -18.51 0.54
CA TRP A 32 8.16 -18.61 -0.20
C TRP A 32 8.36 -19.10 -1.65
N GLN A 33 9.44 -18.70 -2.32
CA GLN A 33 9.80 -19.23 -3.65
C GLN A 33 10.13 -20.73 -3.59
N ALA A 34 10.92 -21.15 -2.60
CA ALA A 34 11.24 -22.56 -2.37
C ALA A 34 9.98 -23.40 -2.05
N ALA A 35 9.07 -22.88 -1.22
CA ALA A 35 7.81 -23.55 -0.87
C ALA A 35 6.81 -23.70 -2.04
N LEU A 36 7.00 -22.97 -3.15
CA LEU A 36 6.19 -23.06 -4.36
C LEU A 36 6.79 -23.97 -5.44
N GLY A 37 7.94 -24.60 -5.19
CA GLY A 37 8.57 -25.50 -6.15
C GLY A 37 9.18 -24.83 -7.38
N GLN A 38 9.36 -23.51 -7.37
CA GLN A 38 10.18 -22.81 -8.38
C GLN A 38 11.66 -22.95 -8.04
N SER A 39 12.21 -24.13 -8.31
CA SER A 39 13.60 -24.26 -8.72
C SER A 39 13.74 -23.73 -10.16
N ASP A 40 14.82 -23.02 -10.46
CA ASP A 40 15.24 -22.84 -11.86
C ASP A 40 15.55 -24.23 -12.48
N ASP A 41 15.32 -24.37 -13.79
CA ASP A 41 15.45 -25.66 -14.49
C ASP A 41 16.86 -26.25 -14.35
N MET A 42 16.93 -27.52 -13.92
CA MET A 42 18.14 -28.33 -13.98
C MET A 42 18.34 -28.83 -15.43
N PRO A 43 19.42 -28.42 -16.14
CA PRO A 43 19.84 -29.14 -17.34
C PRO A 43 20.43 -30.51 -16.94
N ASP A 44 20.14 -31.54 -17.73
CA ASP A 44 20.66 -32.89 -17.51
C ASP A 44 22.18 -32.98 -17.82
N ALA A 45 22.85 -33.97 -17.25
CA ALA A 45 24.31 -34.01 -17.15
C ALA A 45 25.01 -34.67 -18.33
N SER A 46 25.99 -33.97 -18.93
CA SER A 46 27.11 -34.63 -19.63
C SER A 46 28.40 -33.77 -19.68
N GLU A 47 29.52 -34.44 -19.40
CA GLU A 47 30.90 -34.18 -19.87
C GLU A 47 31.65 -32.85 -19.61
N SER A 48 32.00 -32.63 -18.34
CA SER A 48 33.42 -32.66 -17.85
C SER A 48 34.47 -31.54 -18.08
N VAL A 49 35.41 -31.49 -17.12
CA VAL A 49 36.77 -30.87 -17.11
C VAL A 49 36.95 -29.34 -16.99
N GLY A 50 37.37 -28.91 -15.78
CA GLY A 50 38.56 -28.05 -15.63
C GLY A 50 38.38 -26.59 -15.14
N GLY A 51 38.93 -26.26 -13.97
CA GLY A 51 39.11 -24.86 -13.51
C GLY A 51 39.27 -24.71 -11.99
N MET A 52 40.36 -24.09 -11.52
CA MET A 52 40.67 -23.98 -10.08
C MET A 52 39.69 -23.12 -9.26
N ARG A 53 39.54 -23.47 -7.98
CA ARG A 53 38.96 -22.60 -6.94
C ARG A 53 39.84 -21.35 -6.72
N GLY A 54 39.20 -20.19 -6.59
CA GLY A 54 39.87 -18.91 -6.31
C GLY A 54 38.91 -17.88 -5.69
N GLY A 55 38.15 -18.27 -4.66
CA GLY A 55 37.20 -17.37 -4.01
C GLY A 55 37.92 -16.33 -3.14
N MET A 56 37.76 -15.05 -3.47
CA MET A 56 38.21 -13.94 -2.61
C MET A 56 37.20 -13.73 -1.47
N ASP A 57 37.71 -13.72 -0.23
CA ASP A 57 36.91 -13.50 0.97
C ASP A 57 36.46 -12.03 1.06
N PHE A 58 35.19 -11.83 1.43
CA PHE A 58 34.59 -10.53 1.67
C PHE A 58 35.31 -9.76 2.80
N ALA A 59 35.88 -10.47 3.79
CA ALA A 59 36.69 -9.85 4.83
C ALA A 59 37.91 -9.09 4.27
N SER A 60 38.50 -9.55 3.16
CA SER A 60 39.63 -8.89 2.50
C SER A 60 39.25 -7.60 1.76
N MET A 61 38.00 -7.44 1.34
CA MET A 61 37.52 -6.19 0.72
C MET A 61 37.29 -5.06 1.73
N VAL A 62 36.96 -5.38 3.00
CA VAL A 62 36.68 -4.38 4.03
C VAL A 62 37.94 -3.61 4.46
N ALA A 63 39.14 -4.17 4.25
CA ALA A 63 40.41 -3.55 4.63
C ALA A 63 40.81 -2.33 3.76
N LEU A 64 40.21 -2.13 2.58
CA LEU A 64 40.69 -1.15 1.59
C LEU A 64 39.95 0.21 1.58
N VAL A 65 39.01 0.43 2.51
CA VAL A 65 38.08 1.59 2.48
C VAL A 65 38.39 2.68 3.54
N SER A 66 39.41 2.48 4.38
CA SER A 66 39.78 3.39 5.49
C SER A 66 41.08 4.17 5.21
N GLY A 67 41.02 5.32 4.51
CA GLY A 67 42.22 6.01 3.97
C GLY A 67 42.19 7.54 3.77
N ASN A 68 41.36 8.28 4.50
CA ASN A 68 41.37 9.75 4.78
C ASN A 68 42.26 10.76 3.98
N ARG A 69 41.63 11.53 3.04
CA ARG A 69 41.75 13.01 2.77
C ARG A 69 43.10 13.61 2.28
N PRO A 70 43.20 14.92 1.85
CA PRO A 70 42.22 16.03 1.72
C PRO A 70 42.24 16.66 0.26
N ASP A 71 41.88 17.90 -0.16
CA ASP A 71 41.10 19.09 0.33
C ASP A 71 40.66 20.03 -0.86
N MET A 72 40.29 21.30 -0.58
CA MET A 72 40.29 22.54 -1.41
C MET A 72 39.05 23.06 -2.20
N VAL A 73 38.32 23.98 -1.55
CA VAL A 73 37.89 25.35 -1.98
C VAL A 73 37.30 25.61 -3.39
N ALA A 74 36.02 26.08 -3.47
CA ALA A 74 35.61 27.38 -4.08
C ALA A 74 34.07 27.69 -4.09
N ARG A 75 33.73 28.98 -3.91
CA ARG A 75 32.46 29.73 -4.15
C ARG A 75 32.85 31.25 -4.27
N PRO A 76 32.00 32.27 -4.60
CA PRO A 76 30.53 32.33 -4.74
C PRO A 76 29.97 33.18 -5.93
N ARG A 77 28.63 33.28 -6.10
CA ARG A 77 27.82 34.55 -6.11
C ARG A 77 26.30 34.30 -6.25
N MET A 78 25.47 35.35 -6.24
CA MET A 78 24.01 35.31 -6.01
C MET A 78 23.19 36.26 -6.91
N GLN A 79 21.93 35.87 -7.19
CA GLN A 79 20.71 36.73 -7.31
C GLN A 79 20.60 37.74 -8.48
N PRO A 80 19.40 38.35 -8.75
CA PRO A 80 18.12 38.31 -8.02
C PRO A 80 16.93 37.72 -8.83
N ALA A 81 15.69 37.96 -8.36
CA ALA A 81 14.44 37.33 -8.82
C ALA A 81 13.42 38.32 -9.43
N ILE A 82 12.35 37.79 -10.03
CA ILE A 82 11.13 38.52 -10.43
C ILE A 82 9.92 37.72 -9.92
N ALA A 83 8.85 38.41 -9.50
CA ALA A 83 7.59 37.83 -9.05
C ALA A 83 6.41 38.32 -9.92
N VAL A 84 5.38 37.49 -10.09
CA VAL A 84 4.11 37.83 -10.78
C VAL A 84 2.93 37.17 -10.05
N THR A 85 1.80 37.87 -10.04
CA THR A 85 0.53 37.55 -9.36
C THR A 85 -0.63 37.97 -10.29
N THR A 86 -1.87 37.47 -10.26
CA THR A 86 -2.62 36.64 -9.29
C THR A 86 -3.65 35.77 -10.05
N MET A 87 -4.59 35.13 -9.33
CA MET A 87 -5.96 34.77 -9.78
C MET A 87 -6.11 33.53 -10.71
N GLU A 88 -7.14 32.68 -10.56
CA GLU A 88 -8.10 32.56 -9.45
C GLU A 88 -8.80 31.18 -9.35
N SER A 89 -9.36 30.90 -8.16
CA SER A 89 -10.57 30.12 -7.87
C SER A 89 -10.87 28.81 -8.63
N ALA A 90 -10.63 27.67 -7.96
CA ALA A 90 -11.28 26.38 -8.23
C ALA A 90 -11.62 25.62 -6.92
N ASN A 91 -12.60 26.14 -6.18
CA ASN A 91 -13.42 25.48 -5.14
C ASN A 91 -12.70 24.52 -4.16
N SER A 92 -11.97 25.06 -3.18
CA SER A 92 -11.37 24.25 -2.10
C SER A 92 -12.38 23.93 -0.98
N ILE A 93 -12.74 22.65 -0.81
CA ILE A 93 -13.24 22.14 0.48
C ILE A 93 -12.02 22.00 1.40
N ALA A 94 -11.55 23.13 1.92
CA ALA A 94 -10.41 23.21 2.81
C ALA A 94 -10.86 22.81 4.23
N SER A 95 -10.53 21.58 4.63
CA SER A 95 -10.65 21.16 6.03
C SER A 95 -9.59 21.87 6.86
N ASN A 96 -9.94 23.00 7.48
CA ASN A 96 -9.06 23.80 8.36
C ASN A 96 -8.72 23.12 9.71
N GLY A 97 -8.71 21.78 9.76
CA GLY A 97 -8.21 20.98 10.88
C GLY A 97 -6.82 20.45 10.57
N ILE A 98 -5.88 20.55 11.51
CA ILE A 98 -4.52 20.03 11.34
C ILE A 98 -4.57 18.49 11.49
N LEU A 99 -4.18 17.77 10.44
CA LEU A 99 -4.27 16.31 10.37
C LEU A 99 -3.53 15.62 11.54
N ASN A 100 -4.28 15.10 12.51
CA ASN A 100 -3.71 14.52 13.73
C ASN A 100 -3.39 13.02 13.57
N LEU A 101 -2.16 12.71 13.17
CA LEU A 101 -1.70 11.32 12.97
C LEU A 101 -0.98 10.70 14.18
N GLY A 102 -0.74 11.47 15.25
CA GLY A 102 0.03 11.02 16.42
C GLY A 102 1.39 10.40 16.04
N VAL A 103 1.62 9.14 16.41
CA VAL A 103 2.87 8.42 16.10
C VAL A 103 3.13 8.23 14.60
N ASN A 104 2.10 8.32 13.76
CA ASN A 104 2.14 8.12 12.30
C ASN A 104 2.37 9.44 11.52
N ASN A 105 2.74 10.54 12.19
CA ASN A 105 2.91 11.87 11.55
C ASN A 105 3.96 11.93 10.42
N GLU A 106 4.86 10.95 10.33
CA GLU A 106 5.79 10.79 9.20
C GLU A 106 5.08 10.56 7.85
N HIS A 107 3.78 10.20 7.86
CA HIS A 107 2.97 9.98 6.66
C HIS A 107 2.13 11.20 6.23
N SER A 108 2.13 12.30 6.99
CA SER A 108 1.35 13.52 6.75
C SER A 108 1.45 14.02 5.29
N GLY A 109 2.65 14.36 4.82
CA GLY A 109 2.85 14.85 3.44
C GLY A 109 2.50 13.84 2.34
N SER A 110 2.51 12.53 2.64
CA SER A 110 2.04 11.50 1.70
C SER A 110 0.51 11.46 1.61
N LEU A 111 -0.19 11.70 2.73
CA LEU A 111 -1.65 11.81 2.79
C LEU A 111 -2.13 13.12 2.13
N GLU A 112 -1.50 14.26 2.44
CA GLU A 112 -1.75 15.56 1.80
C GLU A 112 -1.58 15.47 0.26
N ALA A 113 -0.47 14.89 -0.21
CA ALA A 113 -0.22 14.70 -1.64
C ALA A 113 -1.21 13.71 -2.30
N ALA A 114 -1.71 12.71 -1.56
CA ALA A 114 -2.68 11.76 -2.07
C ALA A 114 -4.10 12.35 -2.14
N ALA A 115 -4.51 13.10 -1.11
CA ALA A 115 -5.78 13.81 -1.06
C ALA A 115 -5.89 14.85 -2.17
N ARG A 116 -4.88 15.73 -2.30
CA ARG A 116 -4.80 16.77 -3.35
C ARG A 116 -4.93 16.20 -4.76
N ARG A 117 -4.47 14.97 -4.98
CA ARG A 117 -4.47 14.30 -6.30
C ARG A 117 -5.76 13.54 -6.62
N THR A 118 -6.56 13.19 -5.60
CA THR A 118 -7.72 12.27 -5.75
C THR A 118 -9.05 12.84 -5.26
N GLY A 119 -9.04 13.98 -4.56
CA GLY A 119 -10.22 14.58 -3.93
C GLY A 119 -10.70 13.88 -2.65
N VAL A 120 -10.11 12.74 -2.28
CA VAL A 120 -10.48 12.02 -1.05
C VAL A 120 -9.88 12.76 0.16
N PRO A 121 -10.67 13.16 1.17
CA PRO A 121 -10.16 13.95 2.31
C PRO A 121 -9.04 13.26 3.08
N GLU A 122 -8.08 14.02 3.60
CA GLU A 122 -6.91 13.47 4.32
C GLU A 122 -7.30 12.64 5.54
N SER A 123 -8.29 13.08 6.32
CA SER A 123 -8.81 12.34 7.47
C SER A 123 -9.58 11.07 7.06
N ALA A 124 -10.18 11.05 5.87
CA ALA A 124 -10.78 9.85 5.29
C ALA A 124 -9.71 8.85 4.85
N LEU A 125 -8.64 9.31 4.19
CA LEU A 125 -7.49 8.48 3.84
C LEU A 125 -6.79 7.93 5.09
N ALA A 126 -6.54 8.76 6.10
CA ALA A 126 -5.94 8.33 7.36
C ALA A 126 -6.76 7.24 8.06
N ALA A 127 -8.09 7.36 8.08
CA ALA A 127 -8.98 6.33 8.64
C ALA A 127 -9.00 5.02 7.82
N ILE A 128 -8.88 5.08 6.49
CA ILE A 128 -8.76 3.88 5.65
C ILE A 128 -7.42 3.19 5.89
N VAL A 129 -6.31 3.94 5.91
CA VAL A 129 -4.97 3.42 6.20
C VAL A 129 -4.93 2.79 7.59
N ASP A 130 -5.52 3.44 8.60
CA ASP A 130 -5.58 2.91 9.97
C ASP A 130 -6.44 1.64 10.08
N ALA A 131 -7.49 1.50 9.26
CA ALA A 131 -8.35 0.31 9.26
C ALA A 131 -7.71 -0.90 8.56
N GLU A 132 -6.88 -0.69 7.53
CA GLU A 132 -6.17 -1.76 6.82
C GLU A 132 -4.81 -2.12 7.44
N ALA A 133 -4.05 -1.15 7.94
CA ALA A 133 -2.69 -1.37 8.42
C ALA A 133 -2.65 -2.15 9.74
N ALA A 134 -1.93 -3.27 9.75
CA ALA A 134 -1.45 -3.86 10.99
C ALA A 134 -0.57 -2.84 11.75
N LYS A 135 -0.61 -2.86 13.08
CA LYS A 135 0.10 -1.89 13.93
C LYS A 135 1.08 -2.59 14.87
N ASP A 136 2.16 -1.89 15.23
CA ASP A 136 3.00 -2.29 16.35
C ASP A 136 2.37 -1.89 17.71
N SER A 137 3.03 -2.24 18.81
CA SER A 137 2.58 -1.93 20.17
C SER A 137 2.55 -0.43 20.52
N SER A 138 3.14 0.44 19.68
CA SER A 138 3.04 1.90 19.81
C SER A 138 1.88 2.49 18.99
N GLY A 139 1.17 1.68 18.21
CA GLY A 139 0.15 2.12 17.27
C GLY A 139 0.70 2.62 15.93
N ARG A 140 2.00 2.42 15.64
CA ARG A 140 2.59 2.77 14.35
C ARG A 140 2.12 1.79 13.27
N TRP A 141 1.73 2.31 12.12
CA TRP A 141 1.34 1.51 10.97
C TRP A 141 2.53 0.72 10.41
N ASN A 142 2.38 -0.60 10.27
CA ASN A 142 3.44 -1.49 9.82
C ASN A 142 3.39 -1.70 8.30
N ALA A 143 4.19 -0.93 7.55
CA ALA A 143 4.32 -1.08 6.10
C ALA A 143 4.83 -2.46 5.65
N PHE A 144 5.44 -3.25 6.54
CA PHE A 144 5.89 -4.63 6.27
C PHE A 144 4.82 -5.70 6.57
N SER A 145 3.58 -5.28 6.85
CA SER A 145 2.42 -6.16 7.03
C SER A 145 2.24 -7.12 5.86
N ARG A 146 1.91 -8.39 6.18
CA ARG A 146 1.51 -9.45 5.24
C ARG A 146 0.44 -10.32 5.88
N ASN A 147 -0.55 -10.73 5.12
CA ASN A 147 -1.56 -11.72 5.55
C ASN A 147 -1.06 -13.14 5.21
N PRO A 148 -0.88 -14.05 6.20
CA PRO A 148 -0.37 -15.40 5.93
C PRO A 148 -1.33 -16.30 5.14
N ARG A 149 -2.59 -15.88 4.92
CA ARG A 149 -3.62 -16.64 4.19
C ARG A 149 -3.92 -16.09 2.78
N SER A 150 -3.21 -15.06 2.30
CA SER A 150 -3.44 -14.49 0.97
C SER A 150 -2.21 -13.76 0.45
N SER A 151 -2.34 -13.07 -0.69
CA SER A 151 -1.28 -12.18 -1.19
C SER A 151 -1.33 -10.76 -0.62
N ALA A 152 -2.25 -10.47 0.32
CA ALA A 152 -2.45 -9.15 0.91
C ALA A 152 -1.23 -8.67 1.70
N ALA A 153 -0.78 -7.45 1.42
CA ALA A 153 0.43 -6.88 2.00
C ALA A 153 0.47 -5.34 1.94
N GLY A 154 1.28 -4.74 2.81
CA GLY A 154 1.48 -3.29 2.87
C GLY A 154 0.46 -2.56 3.73
N LEU A 155 0.56 -1.22 3.79
CA LEU A 155 -0.35 -0.38 4.58
C LEU A 155 -1.81 -0.48 4.13
N GLY A 156 -2.04 -0.78 2.85
CA GLY A 156 -3.38 -0.98 2.28
C GLY A 156 -3.72 -2.44 2.00
N GLN A 157 -2.97 -3.40 2.57
CA GLN A 157 -3.21 -4.85 2.47
C GLN A 157 -3.50 -5.36 1.05
N PHE A 158 -2.96 -4.71 0.02
CA PHE A 158 -3.35 -4.96 -1.37
C PHE A 158 -2.97 -6.37 -1.83
N LEU A 159 -3.94 -7.06 -2.46
CA LEU A 159 -3.70 -8.32 -3.18
C LEU A 159 -2.80 -8.07 -4.40
N SER A 160 -2.00 -9.09 -4.76
CA SER A 160 -1.09 -8.98 -5.92
C SER A 160 -1.83 -8.73 -7.25
N GLY A 161 -3.08 -9.20 -7.40
CA GLY A 161 -3.92 -8.90 -8.57
C GLY A 161 -4.28 -7.42 -8.63
N THR A 162 -5.00 -6.93 -7.61
CA THR A 162 -5.42 -5.53 -7.48
C THR A 162 -4.26 -4.56 -7.68
N TRP A 163 -3.09 -4.82 -7.08
CA TRP A 163 -1.92 -3.96 -7.22
C TRP A 163 -1.40 -3.86 -8.66
N GLN A 164 -1.33 -4.98 -9.39
CA GLN A 164 -0.97 -4.99 -10.80
C GLN A 164 -2.03 -4.28 -11.66
N ASP A 165 -3.32 -4.49 -11.38
CA ASP A 165 -4.38 -3.80 -12.13
C ASP A 165 -4.39 -2.28 -11.87
N MET A 166 -4.05 -1.83 -10.67
CA MET A 166 -3.86 -0.40 -10.38
C MET A 166 -2.69 0.19 -11.16
N ALA A 167 -1.57 -0.53 -11.30
CA ALA A 167 -0.46 -0.13 -12.17
C ALA A 167 -0.81 -0.12 -13.67
N LYS A 168 -1.86 -0.85 -14.08
CA LYS A 168 -2.41 -0.87 -15.45
C LYS A 168 -3.47 0.20 -15.72
N LYS A 169 -3.94 0.97 -14.71
CA LYS A 169 -4.96 2.01 -14.91
C LYS A 169 -4.34 3.39 -15.16
N PRO A 170 -4.53 4.01 -16.35
CA PRO A 170 -4.09 5.38 -16.62
C PRO A 170 -4.52 6.36 -15.52
N GLY A 171 -3.59 7.21 -15.10
CA GLY A 171 -3.80 8.26 -14.10
C GLY A 171 -3.68 7.79 -12.63
N THR A 172 -3.38 6.53 -12.34
CA THR A 172 -2.94 6.16 -10.97
C THR A 172 -1.49 6.53 -10.74
N TRP A 173 -1.11 6.69 -9.47
CA TRP A 173 0.29 6.86 -9.07
C TRP A 173 1.15 5.66 -9.48
N LEU A 174 0.66 4.43 -9.28
CA LEU A 174 1.38 3.22 -9.71
C LEU A 174 1.52 3.10 -11.22
N ASN A 175 0.55 3.56 -12.00
CA ASN A 175 0.66 3.56 -13.46
C ASN A 175 1.70 4.56 -13.93
N LYS A 176 1.78 5.75 -13.33
CA LYS A 176 2.88 6.68 -13.58
C LYS A 176 4.22 6.04 -13.24
N VAL A 177 4.38 5.44 -12.05
CA VAL A 177 5.64 4.80 -11.65
C VAL A 177 6.00 3.64 -12.57
N ALA A 178 5.04 2.78 -12.94
CA ALA A 178 5.29 1.68 -13.87
C ALA A 178 5.64 2.17 -15.29
N ALA A 179 5.09 3.30 -15.74
CA ALA A 179 5.48 3.93 -17.01
C ALA A 179 6.89 4.57 -16.92
N ASP A 180 7.18 5.34 -15.87
CA ASP A 180 8.47 5.99 -15.63
C ASP A 180 9.63 4.98 -15.53
N HIS A 181 9.36 3.77 -15.02
CA HIS A 181 10.32 2.65 -14.95
C HIS A 181 10.31 1.71 -16.18
N GLY A 182 9.48 1.96 -17.20
CA GLY A 182 9.38 1.10 -18.40
C GLY A 182 8.77 -0.28 -18.15
N TRP A 183 8.14 -0.50 -16.99
CA TRP A 183 7.55 -1.77 -16.55
C TRP A 183 6.30 -2.18 -17.31
N LEU A 184 5.73 -1.30 -18.14
CA LEU A 184 4.54 -1.57 -18.95
C LEU A 184 4.91 -2.00 -20.39
N ASP A 185 4.14 -2.93 -20.95
CA ASP A 185 4.21 -3.32 -22.37
C ASP A 185 3.45 -2.33 -23.28
N GLN A 186 3.44 -2.59 -24.58
CA GLN A 186 2.74 -1.76 -25.58
C GLN A 186 1.21 -1.71 -25.39
N ASN A 187 0.65 -2.68 -24.65
CA ASN A 187 -0.78 -2.79 -24.33
C ASN A 187 -1.10 -2.23 -22.93
N GLY A 188 -0.13 -1.66 -22.21
CA GLY A 188 -0.29 -1.16 -20.85
C GLY A 188 -0.31 -2.25 -19.77
N ASN A 189 0.06 -3.49 -20.07
CA ASN A 189 0.19 -4.58 -19.09
C ASN A 189 1.55 -4.55 -18.38
N VAL A 190 1.60 -5.01 -17.13
CA VAL A 190 2.86 -5.18 -16.39
C VAL A 190 3.68 -6.31 -17.03
N ARG A 191 4.90 -6.01 -17.45
CA ARG A 191 5.87 -6.99 -17.98
C ARG A 191 6.22 -8.02 -16.91
N SER A 192 6.30 -9.30 -17.27
CA SER A 192 6.60 -10.40 -16.33
C SER A 192 7.86 -10.16 -15.49
N ALA A 193 8.94 -9.67 -16.11
CA ALA A 193 10.20 -9.35 -15.42
C ALA A 193 10.06 -8.24 -14.36
N ALA A 194 9.18 -7.26 -14.57
CA ALA A 194 8.95 -6.14 -13.65
C ALA A 194 7.98 -6.48 -12.50
N ARG A 195 7.30 -7.62 -12.55
CA ARG A 195 6.24 -8.00 -11.62
C ARG A 195 6.73 -8.10 -10.17
N ALA A 196 7.96 -8.54 -9.94
CA ALA A 196 8.55 -8.65 -8.60
C ALA A 196 8.79 -7.26 -7.98
N ASP A 197 9.46 -6.36 -8.70
CA ASP A 197 9.75 -5.00 -8.24
C ASP A 197 8.47 -4.19 -8.02
N LEU A 198 7.50 -4.28 -8.94
CA LEU A 198 6.20 -3.64 -8.77
C LEU A 198 5.50 -4.14 -7.49
N LEU A 199 5.46 -5.46 -7.25
CA LEU A 199 4.81 -6.03 -6.07
C LEU A 199 5.55 -5.73 -4.75
N ARG A 200 6.85 -5.36 -4.81
CA ARG A 200 7.65 -4.89 -3.67
C ARG A 200 7.26 -3.47 -3.24
N LEU A 201 6.73 -2.62 -4.13
CA LEU A 201 6.26 -1.28 -3.77
C LEU A 201 5.11 -1.26 -2.75
N ARG A 202 4.45 -2.39 -2.46
CA ARG A 202 3.50 -2.50 -1.34
C ARG A 202 4.15 -2.32 0.04
N TYR A 203 5.46 -2.51 0.15
CA TYR A 203 6.19 -2.26 1.40
C TYR A 203 6.72 -0.83 1.50
N ASP A 204 6.55 -0.01 0.45
CA ASP A 204 6.76 1.43 0.52
C ASP A 204 5.49 2.13 1.07
N PRO A 205 5.61 2.95 2.14
CA PRO A 205 4.48 3.66 2.71
C PRO A 205 3.81 4.64 1.74
N THR A 206 4.60 5.36 0.95
CA THR A 206 4.12 6.42 0.04
C THR A 206 3.32 5.82 -1.11
N ALA A 207 3.88 4.79 -1.76
CA ALA A 207 3.22 4.02 -2.80
C ALA A 207 1.92 3.40 -2.30
N SER A 208 1.93 2.85 -1.08
CA SER A 208 0.73 2.30 -0.45
C SER A 208 -0.36 3.35 -0.25
N ILE A 209 -0.04 4.48 0.39
CA ILE A 209 -0.99 5.58 0.66
C ILE A 209 -1.54 6.18 -0.64
N GLN A 210 -0.68 6.41 -1.64
CA GLN A 210 -1.09 6.91 -2.95
C GLN A 210 -2.03 5.93 -3.68
N THR A 211 -1.78 4.62 -3.56
CA THR A 211 -2.63 3.59 -4.18
C THR A 211 -3.95 3.39 -3.42
N ILE A 212 -3.96 3.53 -2.09
CA ILE A 212 -5.19 3.57 -1.28
C ILE A 212 -6.07 4.70 -1.78
N ALA A 213 -5.53 5.90 -1.97
CA ALA A 213 -6.29 7.05 -2.47
C ALA A 213 -6.81 6.84 -3.91
N ASP A 214 -5.98 6.32 -4.82
CA ASP A 214 -6.42 5.97 -6.18
C ASP A 214 -7.55 4.94 -6.18
N TYR A 215 -7.47 3.91 -5.34
CA TYR A 215 -8.46 2.85 -5.29
C TYR A 215 -9.74 3.32 -4.58
N ALA A 216 -9.62 4.16 -3.54
CA ALA A 216 -10.74 4.82 -2.88
C ALA A 216 -11.53 5.70 -3.87
N SER A 217 -10.87 6.64 -4.55
CA SER A 217 -11.49 7.49 -5.58
C SER A 217 -12.17 6.64 -6.66
N ARG A 218 -11.47 5.67 -7.27
CA ARG A 218 -12.04 4.83 -8.34
C ARG A 218 -13.20 3.94 -7.90
N ASN A 219 -13.22 3.54 -6.62
CA ASN A 219 -14.34 2.80 -6.05
C ASN A 219 -15.55 3.72 -5.79
N LEU A 220 -15.34 4.94 -5.32
CA LEU A 220 -16.39 5.94 -5.14
C LEU A 220 -17.02 6.28 -6.51
N ASP A 221 -16.20 6.65 -7.50
CA ASP A 221 -16.58 6.81 -8.91
C ASP A 221 -17.43 5.65 -9.44
N PHE A 222 -17.04 4.40 -9.17
CA PHE A 222 -17.75 3.23 -9.64
C PHE A 222 -19.11 3.07 -8.94
N LEU A 223 -19.18 3.34 -7.64
CA LEU A 223 -20.41 3.26 -6.85
C LEU A 223 -21.41 4.35 -7.28
N GLU A 224 -20.98 5.59 -7.45
CA GLU A 224 -21.84 6.69 -7.94
C GLU A 224 -22.41 6.38 -9.32
N ARG A 225 -21.59 5.89 -10.25
CA ARG A 225 -22.01 5.43 -11.59
C ARG A 225 -22.94 4.20 -11.56
N LYS A 226 -23.16 3.60 -10.38
CA LYS A 226 -24.13 2.52 -10.12
C LYS A 226 -25.33 2.99 -9.28
N GLY A 227 -25.51 4.30 -9.10
CA GLY A 227 -26.63 4.88 -8.36
C GLY A 227 -26.51 4.79 -6.83
N VAL A 228 -25.31 4.46 -6.32
CA VAL A 228 -25.05 4.39 -4.88
C VAL A 228 -24.68 5.78 -4.37
N ASN A 229 -25.41 6.28 -3.38
CA ASN A 229 -25.03 7.50 -2.67
C ASN A 229 -23.80 7.21 -1.79
N VAL A 230 -22.67 7.82 -2.12
CA VAL A 230 -21.40 7.66 -1.37
C VAL A 230 -21.24 8.67 -0.23
N GLY A 231 -22.04 9.73 -0.21
CA GLY A 231 -21.98 10.87 0.70
C GLY A 231 -20.81 11.83 0.42
N SER A 232 -20.93 13.08 0.89
CA SER A 232 -19.95 14.16 0.67
C SER A 232 -19.08 14.49 1.89
N ASP A 233 -19.41 13.97 3.08
CA ASP A 233 -18.60 14.15 4.27
C ASP A 233 -17.52 13.07 4.40
N ALA A 234 -16.43 13.38 5.11
CA ALA A 234 -15.29 12.48 5.26
C ALA A 234 -15.67 11.10 5.84
N THR A 235 -16.70 11.01 6.70
CA THR A 235 -17.17 9.75 7.29
C THR A 235 -17.82 8.85 6.24
N SER A 236 -18.73 9.40 5.44
CA SER A 236 -19.43 8.65 4.39
C SER A 236 -18.45 8.24 3.29
N ILE A 237 -17.58 9.16 2.85
CA ILE A 237 -16.52 8.89 1.88
C ILE A 237 -15.60 7.76 2.37
N ALA A 238 -15.07 7.85 3.60
CA ALA A 238 -14.15 6.85 4.14
C ALA A 238 -14.80 5.48 4.27
N ARG A 239 -16.02 5.41 4.83
CA ARG A 239 -16.73 4.15 5.07
C ARG A 239 -17.17 3.49 3.77
N THR A 240 -17.61 4.28 2.78
CA THR A 240 -18.01 3.78 1.47
C THR A 240 -16.81 3.28 0.67
N ALA A 241 -15.70 4.04 0.64
CA ALA A 241 -14.47 3.59 0.00
C ALA A 241 -13.89 2.32 0.65
N TYR A 242 -13.94 2.23 1.99
CA TYR A 242 -13.51 1.06 2.74
C TYR A 242 -14.39 -0.18 2.46
N LEU A 243 -15.72 -0.03 2.40
CA LEU A 243 -16.63 -1.12 2.04
C LEU A 243 -16.31 -1.68 0.64
N ALA A 244 -16.04 -0.82 -0.33
CA ALA A 244 -15.63 -1.22 -1.68
C ALA A 244 -14.21 -1.81 -1.75
N HIS A 245 -13.29 -1.36 -0.88
CA HIS A 245 -11.97 -1.98 -0.73
C HIS A 245 -12.13 -3.43 -0.20
N HIS A 246 -12.83 -3.60 0.92
CA HIS A 246 -12.92 -4.87 1.63
C HIS A 246 -13.79 -5.92 0.90
N LEU A 247 -14.92 -5.53 0.30
CA LEU A 247 -15.79 -6.45 -0.44
C LEU A 247 -15.38 -6.64 -1.90
N GLY A 248 -14.63 -5.70 -2.46
CA GLY A 248 -14.58 -5.47 -3.90
C GLY A 248 -15.81 -4.66 -4.38
N PRO A 249 -15.66 -3.84 -5.44
CA PRO A 249 -16.68 -2.84 -5.81
C PRO A 249 -18.03 -3.46 -6.23
N GLY A 250 -18.04 -4.64 -6.84
CA GLY A 250 -19.28 -5.32 -7.26
C GLY A 250 -20.16 -5.77 -6.08
N ASP A 251 -19.57 -6.43 -5.07
CA ASP A 251 -20.29 -6.83 -3.87
C ASP A 251 -20.67 -5.61 -3.01
N ALA A 252 -19.92 -4.51 -3.06
CA ALA A 252 -20.26 -3.27 -2.37
C ALA A 252 -21.52 -2.58 -2.93
N VAL A 253 -21.70 -2.56 -4.26
CA VAL A 253 -22.97 -2.11 -4.89
C VAL A 253 -24.13 -2.94 -4.33
N THR A 254 -24.02 -4.27 -4.43
CA THR A 254 -25.05 -5.21 -3.98
C THR A 254 -25.34 -5.05 -2.48
N PHE A 255 -24.32 -4.93 -1.65
CA PHE A 255 -24.43 -4.76 -0.19
C PHE A 255 -25.18 -3.48 0.21
N MET A 256 -24.91 -2.37 -0.48
CA MET A 256 -25.50 -1.05 -0.17
C MET A 256 -26.85 -0.78 -0.86
N THR A 257 -27.22 -1.57 -1.88
CA THR A 257 -28.52 -1.51 -2.54
C THR A 257 -29.46 -2.62 -2.05
N THR A 258 -29.47 -3.78 -2.71
CA THR A 258 -30.40 -4.89 -2.44
C THR A 258 -30.10 -5.65 -1.16
N GLY A 259 -28.82 -5.72 -0.78
CA GLY A 259 -28.28 -6.77 0.10
C GLY A 259 -27.74 -7.94 -0.71
N LEU A 260 -26.78 -8.66 -0.11
CA LEU A 260 -26.18 -9.87 -0.68
C LEU A 260 -27.12 -11.07 -0.47
N SER A 261 -27.04 -12.09 -1.32
CA SER A 261 -27.72 -13.36 -1.07
C SER A 261 -27.08 -14.11 0.10
N ASP A 262 -27.85 -14.94 0.82
CA ASP A 262 -27.36 -15.69 1.98
C ASP A 262 -26.12 -16.54 1.68
N GLN A 263 -26.10 -17.21 0.51
CA GLN A 263 -24.95 -18.01 0.08
C GLN A 263 -23.67 -17.15 -0.05
N ARG A 264 -23.78 -15.93 -0.62
CA ARG A 264 -22.63 -15.02 -0.75
C ARG A 264 -22.25 -14.40 0.59
N ALA A 265 -23.24 -13.99 1.38
CA ALA A 265 -23.05 -13.41 2.70
C ALA A 265 -22.40 -14.39 3.69
N ALA A 266 -22.87 -15.64 3.75
CA ALA A 266 -22.27 -16.70 4.56
C ALA A 266 -20.83 -17.01 4.14
N THR A 267 -20.55 -17.04 2.83
CA THR A 267 -19.21 -17.26 2.28
C THR A 267 -18.24 -16.15 2.70
N LEU A 268 -18.66 -14.87 2.54
CA LEU A 268 -17.85 -13.72 2.93
C LEU A 268 -17.65 -13.67 4.45
N LEU A 269 -18.71 -13.84 5.24
CA LEU A 269 -18.64 -13.83 6.70
C LEU A 269 -17.73 -14.95 7.23
N ALA A 270 -17.78 -16.15 6.65
CA ALA A 270 -16.87 -17.24 6.99
C ALA A 270 -15.40 -16.92 6.64
N ALA A 271 -15.13 -16.24 5.53
CA ALA A 271 -13.78 -15.81 5.17
C ALA A 271 -13.25 -14.67 6.06
N GLN A 272 -14.13 -13.76 6.48
CA GLN A 272 -13.85 -12.57 7.29
C GLN A 272 -13.62 -12.92 8.77
N ILE A 273 -14.58 -13.61 9.41
CA ILE A 273 -14.53 -13.92 10.84
C ILE A 273 -14.26 -15.40 11.17
N GLY A 274 -14.19 -16.28 10.18
CA GLY A 274 -14.00 -17.72 10.38
C GLY A 274 -15.32 -18.43 10.66
N SER A 275 -15.48 -19.63 10.10
CA SER A 275 -16.75 -20.38 10.03
C SER A 275 -17.47 -20.50 11.37
N GLY A 276 -16.76 -20.82 12.46
CA GLY A 276 -17.35 -20.98 13.79
C GLY A 276 -17.87 -19.69 14.45
N ARG A 277 -17.39 -18.51 14.03
CA ARG A 277 -18.00 -17.22 14.42
C ARG A 277 -19.14 -16.85 13.47
N ALA A 278 -18.98 -17.11 12.17
CA ALA A 278 -20.03 -16.88 11.17
C ALA A 278 -21.31 -17.67 11.50
N GLN A 279 -21.20 -18.98 11.78
CA GLN A 279 -22.33 -19.83 12.16
C GLN A 279 -23.11 -19.29 13.38
N LYS A 280 -22.41 -18.80 14.40
CA LYS A 280 -23.03 -18.20 15.59
C LYS A 280 -23.75 -16.88 15.27
N ALA A 281 -23.16 -16.04 14.41
CA ALA A 281 -23.78 -14.80 13.97
C ALA A 281 -25.02 -15.04 13.10
N ILE A 282 -24.97 -16.02 12.20
CA ILE A 282 -26.11 -16.43 11.35
C ILE A 282 -27.26 -16.95 12.23
N ALA A 283 -26.97 -17.87 13.16
CA ALA A 283 -27.97 -18.40 14.08
C ALA A 283 -28.61 -17.35 15.00
N ALA A 284 -27.88 -16.27 15.33
CA ALA A 284 -28.40 -15.15 16.13
C ALA A 284 -29.19 -14.11 15.31
N ALA A 285 -28.94 -13.99 13.99
CA ALA A 285 -29.62 -13.05 13.11
C ALA A 285 -30.82 -13.66 12.36
N GLY A 286 -30.91 -14.99 12.29
CA GLY A 286 -31.93 -15.73 11.53
C GLY A 286 -31.46 -16.08 10.12
N ASP A 287 -30.87 -15.12 9.41
CA ASP A 287 -30.30 -15.29 8.07
C ASP A 287 -28.84 -14.78 7.96
N ALA A 288 -28.18 -15.11 6.85
CA ALA A 288 -26.76 -14.81 6.66
C ALA A 288 -26.52 -13.41 6.07
N SER A 289 -27.45 -12.89 5.28
CA SER A 289 -27.41 -11.51 4.77
C SER A 289 -27.48 -10.50 5.90
N ALA A 290 -28.42 -10.68 6.83
CA ALA A 290 -28.57 -9.90 8.05
C ALA A 290 -27.35 -10.02 8.97
N ALA A 291 -26.84 -11.24 9.22
CA ALA A 291 -25.63 -11.45 10.02
C ALA A 291 -24.40 -10.73 9.46
N HIS A 292 -24.16 -10.85 8.15
CA HIS A 292 -23.06 -10.19 7.45
C HIS A 292 -23.22 -8.66 7.44
N ARG A 293 -24.44 -8.17 7.16
CA ARG A 293 -24.77 -6.74 7.13
C ARG A 293 -24.64 -6.08 8.50
N ALA A 294 -25.09 -6.74 9.57
CA ALA A 294 -24.94 -6.27 10.94
C ALA A 294 -23.46 -6.25 11.37
N TRP A 295 -22.73 -7.36 11.15
CA TRP A 295 -21.31 -7.44 11.49
C TRP A 295 -20.48 -6.39 10.74
N LEU A 296 -20.62 -6.29 9.41
CA LEU A 296 -19.78 -5.42 8.59
C LEU A 296 -20.08 -3.93 8.86
N ARG A 297 -21.34 -3.54 9.07
CA ARG A 297 -21.69 -2.17 9.46
C ARG A 297 -21.11 -1.81 10.83
N GLY A 298 -21.20 -2.71 11.81
CA GLY A 298 -20.60 -2.50 13.13
C GLY A 298 -19.06 -2.41 13.08
N TYR A 299 -18.42 -3.29 12.32
CA TYR A 299 -16.97 -3.27 12.11
C TYR A 299 -16.51 -1.96 11.46
N VAL A 300 -17.13 -1.55 10.35
CA VAL A 300 -16.78 -0.30 9.65
C VAL A 300 -17.06 0.95 10.49
N ALA A 301 -18.13 0.96 11.31
CA ALA A 301 -18.39 2.07 12.23
C ALA A 301 -17.32 2.21 13.33
N ASN A 302 -16.75 1.09 13.78
CA ASN A 302 -15.73 1.04 14.83
C ASN A 302 -14.31 1.25 14.31
N SER A 303 -13.99 0.75 13.11
CA SER A 303 -12.64 0.84 12.52
C SER A 303 -12.42 2.08 11.67
N VAL A 304 -13.44 2.60 10.99
CA VAL A 304 -13.30 3.74 10.06
C VAL A 304 -13.93 4.99 10.68
N GLN A 305 -13.07 5.82 11.28
CA GLN A 305 -13.45 6.99 12.08
C GLN A 305 -12.57 8.21 11.75
N PRO A 306 -12.85 8.94 10.64
CA PRO A 306 -12.10 10.14 10.22
C PRO A 306 -11.98 11.24 11.29
N GLN A 307 -12.97 11.33 12.19
CA GLN A 307 -13.00 12.26 13.34
C GLN A 307 -11.81 12.12 14.29
N ARG A 308 -11.04 11.02 14.20
CA ARG A 308 -9.83 10.80 15.02
C ARG A 308 -8.59 11.53 14.50
N TYR A 309 -8.68 12.14 13.32
CA TYR A 309 -7.57 12.76 12.59
C TYR A 309 -7.79 14.25 12.32
N THR A 310 -8.78 14.87 12.99
CA THR A 310 -9.23 16.27 12.79
C THR A 310 -9.21 17.05 14.09
#